data_AF-A0A094BHI3-F1
#
_entry.id   AF-A0A094BHI3-F1
#
_cell.length_a   1.000
_cell.length_b   1.000
_cell.length_c   1.000
_cell.angle_alpha   90.00
_cell.angle_beta   90.00
_cell.angle_gamma   90.00
#
_symmetry.space_group_name_H-M   'P 1'
#
loop_
_entity.id
_entity.type
_entity.pdbx_description
1 polymer ?
#
loop_
_entity_poly.entity_id
_entity_poly.type
_entity_poly.pdbx_seq_one_letter_code
_entity_poly.pdbx_strand_id
1 'polypeptide(L)'
;KHRQRIHIAVITTYLLYTIYEAHHTIRQASDYYQDLGIPHSASDREIKSRFRRLAALYHPDKVAETATSTEFFRHLKTAQDTLLNPAARFAYDRFGPSISGWANSSSIRDYLTIGAIQILQYYGAGAVIMYVLSLTGQLQFGVYWRWLGLISCAVLEAHIASRPYAPRFASHLVNPILTNLAAQPPYLPFQLIQILRKCSVTLFIALSQLGPLISPQTAAKSGTEEEQFNRQVERLAQLAVATDTEASRLVAMEMAPFVGDAEALGEVQKKTSEWLVSNTIRSDPEVRDALGNVLRKRRTDAPAGARGNR
;
A
#
# COMPACT_ATOMS: atom_id res chain seq x y z
N LYS A 1 -18.03 -23.02 5.85
CA LYS A 1 -18.63 -22.76 4.51
C LYS A 1 -19.69 -21.66 4.54
N HIS A 2 -20.76 -21.73 5.34
CA HIS A 2 -21.79 -20.67 5.42
C HIS A 2 -21.26 -19.31 5.92
N ARG A 3 -20.44 -19.30 6.99
CA ARG A 3 -19.79 -18.07 7.50
C ARG A 3 -18.94 -17.35 6.44
N GLN A 4 -18.20 -18.09 5.62
CA GLN A 4 -17.40 -17.55 4.51
C GLN A 4 -18.29 -16.92 3.43
N ARG A 5 -19.39 -17.58 3.05
CA ARG A 5 -20.34 -17.04 2.06
C ARG A 5 -21.01 -15.75 2.56
N ILE A 6 -21.40 -15.71 3.83
CA ILE A 6 -21.98 -14.51 4.45
C ILE A 6 -20.94 -13.39 4.47
N HIS A 7 -19.70 -13.69 4.86
CA HIS A 7 -18.64 -12.67 4.91
C HIS A 7 -18.31 -12.11 3.52
N ILE A 8 -18.21 -12.98 2.51
CA ILE A 8 -18.05 -12.56 1.10
C ILE A 8 -19.24 -11.68 0.67
N ALA A 9 -20.48 -12.10 0.96
CA ALA A 9 -21.66 -11.33 0.60
C ALA A 9 -21.69 -9.94 1.24
N VAL A 10 -21.28 -9.82 2.50
CA VAL A 10 -21.18 -8.52 3.19
C VAL A 10 -20.12 -7.64 2.53
N ILE A 11 -18.93 -8.18 2.25
CA ILE A 11 -17.84 -7.44 1.60
C ILE A 11 -18.26 -6.99 0.20
N THR A 12 -18.90 -7.85 -0.59
CA THR A 12 -19.36 -7.50 -1.94
C THR A 12 -20.45 -6.43 -1.92
N THR A 13 -21.38 -6.51 -0.97
CA THR A 13 -22.43 -5.50 -0.82
C THR A 13 -21.84 -4.16 -0.39
N TYR A 14 -20.88 -4.16 0.53
CA TYR A 14 -20.16 -2.96 0.93
C TYR A 14 -19.38 -2.34 -0.24
N LEU A 15 -18.68 -3.16 -1.02
CA LEU A 15 -17.97 -2.70 -2.21
C LEU A 15 -18.91 -2.02 -3.21
N LEU A 16 -20.07 -2.65 -3.46
CA LEU A 16 -21.08 -2.13 -4.38
C LEU A 16 -21.65 -0.81 -3.87
N TYR A 17 -21.87 -0.69 -2.56
CA TYR A 17 -22.26 0.56 -1.92
C TYR A 17 -21.19 1.64 -2.10
N THR A 18 -19.90 1.33 -1.90
CA THR A 18 -18.82 2.32 -2.09
C THR A 18 -18.73 2.81 -3.54
N ILE A 19 -18.96 1.92 -4.52
CA ILE A 19 -19.00 2.30 -5.94
C ILE A 19 -20.22 3.20 -6.22
N TYR A 20 -21.39 2.86 -5.66
CA TYR A 20 -22.59 3.66 -5.78
C TYR A 20 -22.42 5.06 -5.15
N GLU A 21 -21.87 5.13 -3.94
CA GLU A 21 -21.58 6.38 -3.25
C GLU A 21 -20.59 7.22 -4.05
N ALA A 22 -19.51 6.63 -4.55
CA ALA A 22 -18.55 7.33 -5.40
C ALA A 22 -19.21 7.91 -6.65
N HIS A 23 -20.08 7.14 -7.32
CA HIS A 23 -20.83 7.61 -8.49
C HIS A 23 -21.78 8.77 -8.15
N HIS A 24 -22.51 8.65 -7.05
CA HIS A 24 -23.47 9.65 -6.61
C HIS A 24 -22.77 10.96 -6.22
N THR A 25 -21.68 10.88 -5.45
CA THR A 25 -20.90 12.04 -5.02
C THR A 25 -20.28 12.79 -6.21
N ILE A 26 -19.80 12.08 -7.23
CA ILE A 26 -19.23 12.70 -8.43
C ILE A 26 -20.32 13.38 -9.27
N ARG A 27 -21.54 12.84 -9.31
CA ARG A 27 -22.68 13.49 -9.98
C ARG A 27 -23.20 14.71 -9.24
N GLN A 28 -23.10 14.73 -7.91
CA GLN A 28 -23.52 15.86 -7.08
C GLN A 28 -22.51 17.00 -7.08
N ALA A 29 -21.25 16.74 -7.43
CA ALA A 29 -20.25 17.79 -7.57
C ALA A 29 -20.64 18.75 -8.70
N SER A 30 -20.65 20.05 -8.41
CA SER A 30 -20.97 21.09 -9.39
C SER A 30 -20.00 21.10 -10.57
N ASP A 31 -20.57 20.97 -11.77
CA ASP A 31 -19.88 21.17 -13.04
C ASP A 31 -20.26 22.54 -13.62
N TYR A 32 -19.30 23.27 -14.19
CA TYR A 32 -19.55 24.56 -14.83
C TYR A 32 -20.56 24.47 -15.98
N TYR A 33 -20.61 23.34 -16.69
CA TYR A 33 -21.60 23.10 -17.74
C TYR A 33 -23.01 22.90 -17.15
N GLN A 34 -23.13 22.18 -16.03
CA GLN A 34 -24.41 21.98 -15.34
C GLN A 34 -24.89 23.27 -14.69
N ASP A 35 -23.99 24.03 -14.06
CA ASP A 35 -24.29 25.32 -13.42
C ASP A 35 -24.81 26.36 -14.44
N LEU A 36 -24.27 26.35 -15.66
CA LEU A 36 -24.73 27.18 -16.77
C LEU A 36 -25.93 26.59 -17.53
N GLY A 37 -26.29 25.34 -17.27
CA GLY A 37 -27.38 24.62 -17.94
C GLY A 37 -27.13 24.38 -19.44
N ILE A 38 -25.90 24.05 -19.82
CA ILE A 38 -25.47 23.85 -21.21
C ILE A 38 -24.92 22.44 -21.46
N PRO A 39 -25.07 21.89 -22.68
CA PRO A 39 -24.41 20.65 -23.05
C PRO A 39 -22.89 20.85 -23.19
N HIS A 40 -22.11 19.79 -23.04
CA HIS A 40 -20.64 19.86 -23.13
C HIS A 40 -20.15 20.24 -24.55
N SER A 41 -20.98 19.98 -25.56
CA SER A 41 -20.76 20.38 -26.96
C SER A 41 -21.20 21.82 -27.27
N ALA A 42 -21.59 22.61 -26.26
CA ALA A 42 -22.05 23.98 -26.47
C ALA A 42 -20.97 24.85 -27.12
N SER A 43 -21.43 25.73 -28.01
CA SER A 43 -20.59 26.73 -28.67
C SER A 43 -20.35 27.94 -27.77
N ASP A 44 -19.28 28.70 -28.04
CA ASP A 44 -18.93 29.91 -27.29
C ASP A 44 -20.06 30.96 -27.29
N ARG A 45 -20.87 31.00 -28.36
CA ARG A 45 -22.04 31.87 -28.46
C ARG A 45 -23.14 31.46 -27.48
N GLU A 46 -23.40 30.17 -27.34
CA GLU A 46 -24.38 29.62 -26.41
C GLU A 46 -23.96 29.85 -24.96
N ILE A 47 -22.67 29.64 -24.64
CA ILE A 47 -22.08 29.92 -23.33
C ILE A 47 -22.33 31.39 -22.95
N LYS A 48 -21.96 32.34 -23.83
CA LYS A 48 -22.19 33.78 -23.59
C LYS A 48 -23.67 34.15 -23.48
N SER A 49 -24.54 33.47 -24.23
CA SER A 49 -25.98 33.75 -24.20
C SER A 49 -26.61 33.26 -22.89
N ARG A 50 -26.22 32.08 -22.41
CA ARG A 50 -26.74 31.48 -21.19
C ARG A 50 -26.24 32.20 -19.95
N PHE A 51 -24.95 32.53 -19.91
CA PHE A 51 -24.39 33.38 -18.87
C PHE A 51 -25.14 34.72 -18.78
N ARG A 52 -25.38 35.42 -19.90
CA ARG A 52 -26.11 36.70 -19.88
C ARG A 52 -27.51 36.59 -19.26
N ARG A 53 -28.22 35.48 -19.51
CA ARG A 53 -29.53 35.22 -18.90
C ARG A 53 -29.39 35.00 -17.40
N LEU A 54 -28.51 34.11 -16.96
CA LEU A 54 -28.29 33.81 -15.54
C LEU A 54 -27.75 35.02 -14.77
N ALA A 55 -26.82 35.76 -15.35
CA ALA A 55 -26.27 37.00 -14.80
C ALA A 55 -27.36 38.06 -14.57
N ALA A 56 -28.36 38.15 -15.45
CA ALA A 56 -29.49 39.06 -15.27
C ALA A 56 -30.45 38.63 -14.14
N LEU A 57 -30.53 37.33 -13.85
CA LEU A 57 -31.33 36.78 -12.74
C LEU A 57 -30.61 36.95 -11.39
N TYR A 58 -29.31 36.68 -11.34
CA TYR A 58 -28.51 36.67 -10.10
C TYR A 58 -27.66 37.93 -9.92
N HIS A 59 -28.00 39.03 -10.61
CA HIS A 59 -27.26 40.28 -10.47
C HIS A 59 -27.43 40.82 -9.03
N PRO A 60 -26.35 41.24 -8.34
CA PRO A 60 -26.43 41.73 -6.96
C PRO A 60 -27.30 42.99 -6.81
N ASP A 61 -27.51 43.74 -7.90
CA ASP A 61 -28.39 44.92 -7.94
C ASP A 61 -29.89 44.57 -8.01
N LYS A 62 -30.26 43.35 -8.47
CA LYS A 62 -31.65 42.94 -8.66
C LYS A 62 -32.17 41.96 -7.61
N VAL A 63 -31.27 41.19 -7.00
CA VAL A 63 -31.57 40.26 -5.92
C VAL A 63 -30.96 40.84 -4.67
N ALA A 64 -31.79 41.10 -3.64
CA ALA A 64 -31.33 41.61 -2.35
C ALA A 64 -30.03 40.91 -1.90
N GLU A 65 -29.05 41.70 -1.44
CA GLU A 65 -27.67 41.31 -1.09
C GLU A 65 -27.61 40.16 -0.06
N THR A 66 -27.97 38.97 -0.50
CA THR A 66 -27.81 37.75 0.26
C THR A 66 -26.44 37.21 -0.13
N ALA A 67 -25.61 36.86 0.85
CA ALA A 67 -24.24 36.39 0.60
C ALA A 67 -24.18 35.26 -0.46
N THR A 68 -25.21 34.42 -0.51
CA THR A 68 -25.38 33.32 -1.45
C THR A 68 -25.47 33.75 -2.93
N SER A 69 -26.18 34.85 -3.23
CA SER A 69 -26.34 35.34 -4.61
C SER A 69 -25.04 35.90 -5.18
N THR A 70 -24.27 36.62 -4.35
CA THR A 70 -22.98 37.20 -4.74
C THR A 70 -21.93 36.12 -5.01
N GLU A 71 -21.87 35.09 -4.17
CA GLU A 71 -20.98 33.95 -4.36
C GLU A 71 -21.35 33.15 -5.61
N PHE A 72 -22.64 32.87 -5.81
CA PHE A 72 -23.12 32.16 -6.99
C PHE A 72 -22.86 32.94 -8.28
N PHE A 73 -23.03 34.26 -8.28
CA PHE A 73 -22.67 35.10 -9.42
C PHE A 73 -21.17 35.06 -9.73
N ARG A 74 -20.30 35.13 -8.71
CA ARG A 74 -18.85 35.01 -8.87
C ARG A 74 -18.48 33.63 -9.44
N HIS A 75 -19.16 32.57 -8.98
CA HIS A 75 -18.99 31.22 -9.49
C HIS A 75 -19.38 31.11 -10.96
N LEU A 76 -20.56 31.62 -11.35
CA LEU A 76 -21.02 31.65 -12.74
C LEU A 76 -20.07 32.43 -13.66
N LYS A 77 -19.50 33.54 -13.17
CA LYS A 77 -18.50 34.31 -13.91
C LYS A 77 -17.23 33.51 -14.13
N THR A 78 -16.74 32.84 -13.09
CA THR A 78 -15.56 31.96 -13.16
C THR A 78 -15.80 30.81 -14.14
N ALA A 79 -16.99 30.20 -14.11
CA ALA A 79 -17.42 29.18 -15.05
C ALA A 79 -17.41 29.68 -16.50
N GLN A 80 -17.95 30.87 -16.76
CA GLN A 80 -17.93 31.45 -18.09
C GLN A 80 -16.50 31.75 -18.58
N ASP A 81 -15.68 32.38 -17.75
CA ASP A 81 -14.31 32.81 -18.11
C ASP A 81 -13.42 31.60 -18.41
N THR A 82 -13.55 30.52 -17.64
CA THR A 82 -12.83 29.27 -17.87
C THR A 82 -13.29 28.55 -19.14
N LEU A 83 -14.59 28.50 -19.42
CA LEU A 83 -15.13 27.84 -20.62
C LEU A 83 -14.89 28.62 -21.92
N LEU A 84 -14.72 29.94 -21.85
CA LEU A 84 -14.46 30.78 -23.02
C LEU A 84 -13.01 30.74 -23.49
N ASN A 85 -12.06 30.48 -22.60
CA ASN A 85 -10.67 30.35 -22.98
C ASN A 85 -10.38 28.91 -23.41
N PRO A 86 -9.91 28.64 -24.65
CA PRO A 86 -9.68 27.28 -25.12
C PRO A 86 -8.64 26.51 -24.30
N ALA A 87 -7.61 27.19 -23.77
CA ALA A 87 -6.60 26.54 -22.92
C ALA A 87 -7.17 26.18 -21.54
N ALA A 88 -7.97 27.08 -20.95
CA ALA A 88 -8.61 26.83 -19.66
C ALA A 88 -9.74 25.80 -19.76
N ARG A 89 -10.53 25.82 -20.84
CA ARG A 89 -11.53 24.79 -21.15
C ARG A 89 -10.88 23.43 -21.32
N PHE A 90 -9.76 23.36 -22.04
CA PHE A 90 -8.97 22.14 -22.17
C PHE A 90 -8.55 21.60 -20.80
N ALA A 91 -8.02 22.45 -19.93
CA ALA A 91 -7.58 22.05 -18.59
C ALA A 91 -8.76 21.65 -17.69
N TYR A 92 -9.86 22.40 -17.73
CA TYR A 92 -11.07 22.13 -16.94
C TYR A 92 -11.70 20.79 -17.30
N ASP A 93 -11.82 20.45 -18.58
CA ASP A 93 -12.41 19.17 -18.99
C ASP A 93 -11.63 17.96 -18.44
N ARG A 94 -10.34 18.12 -18.11
CA ARG A 94 -9.40 17.04 -17.73
C ARG A 94 -9.12 16.96 -16.24
N PHE A 95 -8.97 18.11 -15.59
CA PHE A 95 -8.62 18.20 -14.18
C PHE A 95 -9.80 18.67 -13.31
N GLY A 96 -10.84 19.23 -13.93
CA GLY A 96 -12.04 19.68 -13.25
C GLY A 96 -11.81 20.96 -12.44
N PRO A 97 -12.50 21.12 -11.29
CA PRO A 97 -12.43 22.34 -10.46
C PRO A 97 -11.03 22.67 -9.91
N SER A 98 -10.07 21.74 -9.95
CA SER A 98 -8.71 21.97 -9.47
C SER A 98 -7.96 23.05 -10.27
N ILE A 99 -8.43 23.39 -11.48
CA ILE A 99 -7.90 24.50 -12.28
C ILE A 99 -7.99 25.86 -11.56
N SER A 100 -8.97 26.05 -10.68
CA SER A 100 -9.17 27.32 -9.97
C SER A 100 -7.96 27.71 -9.10
N GLY A 101 -7.17 26.73 -8.64
CA GLY A 101 -5.92 26.95 -7.90
C GLY A 101 -4.71 27.27 -8.77
N TRP A 102 -4.82 27.25 -10.11
CA TRP A 102 -3.70 27.34 -11.05
C TRP A 102 -3.58 28.72 -11.69
N ALA A 103 -3.56 29.78 -10.87
CA ALA A 103 -3.62 31.19 -11.29
C ALA A 103 -2.51 31.65 -12.27
N ASN A 104 -1.35 30.99 -12.29
CA ASN A 104 -0.19 31.43 -13.08
C ASN A 104 -0.03 30.73 -14.45
N SER A 105 -0.99 29.90 -14.84
CA SER A 105 -0.88 29.09 -16.08
C SER A 105 -1.74 29.69 -17.18
N SER A 106 -1.15 29.94 -18.36
CA SER A 106 -1.86 30.48 -19.52
C SER A 106 -1.80 29.56 -20.74
N SER A 107 -0.77 28.70 -20.82
CA SER A 107 -0.58 27.77 -21.92
C SER A 107 -1.10 26.37 -21.59
N ILE A 108 -1.54 25.65 -22.62
CA ILE A 108 -1.94 24.23 -22.53
C ILE A 108 -0.81 23.39 -21.92
N ARG A 109 0.45 23.70 -22.25
CA ARG A 109 1.61 22.97 -21.72
C ARG A 109 1.77 23.14 -20.21
N ASP A 110 1.53 24.34 -19.69
CA ASP A 110 1.66 24.64 -18.27
C ASP A 110 0.58 23.89 -17.47
N TYR A 111 -0.64 23.83 -18.00
CA TYR A 111 -1.71 23.04 -17.39
C TYR A 111 -1.40 21.54 -17.39
N LEU A 112 -0.78 21.03 -18.47
CA LEU A 112 -0.39 19.62 -18.55
C LEU A 112 0.75 19.28 -17.59
N THR A 113 1.74 20.16 -17.39
CA THR A 113 2.85 19.91 -16.45
C THR A 113 2.37 19.94 -15.01
N ILE A 114 1.54 20.90 -14.62
CA ILE A 114 0.94 20.96 -13.28
C ILE A 114 0.05 19.75 -13.04
N GLY A 115 -0.78 19.40 -14.04
CA GLY A 115 -1.59 18.19 -13.99
C GLY A 115 -0.74 16.92 -13.82
N ALA A 116 0.35 16.79 -14.58
CA ALA A 116 1.27 15.66 -14.47
C ALA A 116 1.93 15.57 -13.08
N ILE A 117 2.30 16.70 -12.49
CA ILE A 117 2.83 16.77 -11.11
C ILE A 117 1.76 16.28 -10.12
N GLN A 118 0.51 16.70 -10.27
CA GLN A 118 -0.58 16.26 -9.41
C GLN A 118 -0.85 14.74 -9.52
N ILE A 119 -0.81 14.20 -10.74
CA ILE A 119 -0.89 12.76 -11.02
C ILE A 119 0.23 12.03 -10.29
N LEU A 120 1.48 12.50 -10.48
CA LEU A 120 2.65 11.92 -9.85
C LEU A 120 2.57 11.95 -8.32
N GLN A 121 2.09 13.05 -7.74
CA GLN A 121 1.89 13.18 -6.29
C GLN A 121 0.84 12.18 -5.77
N TYR A 122 -0.28 12.02 -6.47
CA TYR A 122 -1.34 11.09 -6.08
C TYR A 122 -0.85 9.63 -6.08
N TYR A 123 -0.23 9.20 -7.19
CA TYR A 123 0.28 7.83 -7.31
C TYR A 123 1.55 7.59 -6.48
N GLY A 124 2.39 8.61 -6.32
CA GLY A 124 3.57 8.57 -5.46
C GLY A 124 3.17 8.41 -3.98
N ALA A 125 2.21 9.18 -3.49
CA ALA A 125 1.66 9.02 -2.15
C ALA A 125 1.05 7.62 -1.95
N GLY A 126 0.29 7.13 -2.94
CA GLY A 126 -0.25 5.77 -2.94
C GLY A 126 0.85 4.71 -2.87
N ALA A 127 1.93 4.86 -3.64
CA ALA A 127 3.07 3.96 -3.65
C ALA A 127 3.83 3.97 -2.31
N VAL A 128 4.00 5.13 -1.67
CA VAL A 128 4.61 5.24 -0.34
C VAL A 128 3.76 4.53 0.71
N ILE A 129 2.45 4.78 0.73
CA ILE A 129 1.53 4.09 1.65
C ILE A 129 1.61 2.58 1.44
N MET A 130 1.64 2.14 0.19
CA MET A 130 1.80 0.73 -0.16
C MET A 130 3.12 0.14 0.30
N TYR A 131 4.21 0.87 0.14
CA TYR A 131 5.53 0.44 0.58
C TYR A 131 5.60 0.29 2.11
N VAL A 132 5.08 1.28 2.85
CA VAL A 132 5.00 1.24 4.32
C VAL A 132 4.17 0.06 4.81
N LEU A 133 3.02 -0.18 4.17
CA LEU A 133 2.14 -1.31 4.50
C LEU A 133 2.76 -2.67 4.16
N SER A 134 3.67 -2.71 3.17
CA SER A 134 4.46 -3.89 2.85
C SER A 134 5.54 -4.16 3.91
N LEU A 135 6.03 -3.13 4.60
CA LEU A 135 7.06 -3.23 5.63
C LEU A 135 6.50 -3.78 6.95
N THR A 136 5.25 -3.46 7.27
CA THR A 136 4.56 -3.94 8.49
C THR A 136 4.12 -5.40 8.42
N GLY A 137 4.35 -6.10 7.29
CA GLY A 137 4.05 -7.52 7.14
C GLY A 137 2.56 -7.87 7.03
N GLN A 138 1.64 -6.95 7.34
CA GLN A 138 0.23 -7.25 7.54
C GLN A 138 -0.58 -7.60 6.27
N LEU A 139 -0.01 -7.52 5.05
CA LEU A 139 -0.76 -7.69 3.79
C LEU A 139 0.07 -8.30 2.65
N GLN A 140 0.87 -9.34 2.89
CA GLN A 140 1.70 -9.99 1.86
C GLN A 140 0.89 -10.60 0.68
N PHE A 141 -0.39 -10.90 0.89
CA PHE A 141 -1.24 -11.43 -0.17
C PHE A 141 -1.56 -10.36 -1.22
N GLY A 142 -1.06 -10.53 -2.44
CA GLY A 142 -1.44 -9.71 -3.60
C GLY A 142 -0.59 -8.47 -3.85
N VAL A 143 0.57 -8.30 -3.20
CA VAL A 143 1.49 -7.16 -3.41
C VAL A 143 1.78 -6.91 -4.90
N TYR A 144 2.02 -7.96 -5.68
CA TYR A 144 2.23 -7.84 -7.13
C TYR A 144 1.05 -7.18 -7.87
N TRP A 145 -0.16 -7.68 -7.65
CA TRP A 145 -1.37 -7.18 -8.31
C TRP A 145 -1.68 -5.73 -7.96
N ARG A 146 -1.29 -5.31 -6.76
CA ARG A 146 -1.44 -3.95 -6.27
C ARG A 146 -0.51 -2.98 -7.00
N TRP A 147 0.77 -3.32 -7.11
CA TRP A 147 1.73 -2.53 -7.86
C TRP A 147 1.38 -2.49 -9.35
N LEU A 148 0.99 -3.62 -9.93
CA LEU A 148 0.53 -3.69 -11.32
C LEU A 148 -0.72 -2.83 -11.52
N GLY A 149 -1.72 -2.92 -10.64
CA GLY A 149 -2.93 -2.11 -10.70
C GLY A 149 -2.66 -0.62 -10.59
N LEU A 150 -1.77 -0.22 -9.67
CA LEU A 150 -1.36 1.18 -9.49
C LEU A 150 -0.66 1.71 -10.75
N ILE A 151 0.32 0.98 -11.28
CA ILE A 151 1.03 1.34 -12.52
C ILE A 151 0.07 1.40 -13.70
N SER A 152 -0.81 0.39 -13.86
CA SER A 152 -1.80 0.35 -14.93
C SER A 152 -2.75 1.54 -14.88
N CYS A 153 -3.22 1.93 -13.69
CA CYS A 153 -4.09 3.10 -13.53
C CYS A 153 -3.33 4.40 -13.80
N ALA A 154 -2.09 4.54 -13.34
CA ALA A 154 -1.26 5.70 -13.60
C ALA A 154 -1.00 5.90 -15.10
N VAL A 155 -0.69 4.83 -15.83
CA VAL A 155 -0.51 4.86 -17.29
C VAL A 155 -1.82 5.22 -17.98
N LEU A 156 -2.94 4.63 -17.58
CA LEU A 156 -4.25 4.93 -18.14
C LEU A 156 -4.64 6.40 -17.92
N GLU A 157 -4.39 6.93 -16.73
CA GLU A 157 -4.67 8.33 -16.41
C GLU A 157 -3.77 9.29 -17.20
N ALA A 158 -2.47 9.03 -17.28
CA ALA A 158 -1.55 9.80 -18.11
C ALA A 158 -1.95 9.74 -19.59
N HIS A 159 -2.46 8.59 -20.05
CA HIS A 159 -2.98 8.43 -21.41
C HIS A 159 -4.25 9.27 -21.67
N ILE A 160 -5.14 9.37 -20.68
CA ILE A 160 -6.34 10.22 -20.77
C ILE A 160 -5.96 11.71 -20.73
N ALA A 161 -5.04 12.10 -19.84
CA ALA A 161 -4.60 13.48 -19.70
C ALA A 161 -3.84 14.01 -20.93
N SER A 162 -3.05 13.15 -21.59
CA SER A 162 -2.25 13.52 -22.77
C SER A 162 -3.06 13.60 -24.07
N ARG A 163 -4.26 13.01 -24.15
CA ARG A 163 -5.05 13.00 -25.39
C ARG A 163 -6.02 14.18 -25.52
N PRO A 164 -6.18 14.75 -26.74
CA PRO A 164 -7.14 15.82 -27.00
C PRO A 164 -8.62 15.39 -26.89
N TYR A 165 -8.90 14.10 -27.10
CA TYR A 165 -10.25 13.55 -27.19
C TYR A 165 -10.55 12.57 -26.06
N ALA A 166 -11.83 12.49 -25.65
CA ALA A 166 -12.33 11.52 -24.69
C ALA A 166 -11.96 10.09 -25.10
N PRO A 167 -11.65 9.19 -24.15
CA PRO A 167 -11.24 7.82 -24.48
C PRO A 167 -12.34 7.10 -25.27
N ARG A 168 -11.93 6.37 -26.33
CA ARG A 168 -12.84 5.58 -27.19
C ARG A 168 -13.70 4.60 -26.39
N PHE A 169 -13.19 4.09 -25.27
CA PHE A 169 -13.92 3.20 -24.37
C PHE A 169 -15.10 3.90 -23.68
N ALA A 170 -14.93 5.13 -23.20
CA ALA A 170 -15.99 5.87 -22.52
C ALA A 170 -17.12 6.29 -23.49
N SER A 171 -16.74 6.66 -24.72
CA SER A 171 -17.71 7.03 -25.76
C SER A 171 -18.49 5.85 -26.33
N HIS A 172 -17.89 4.64 -26.43
CA HIS A 172 -18.56 3.48 -26.99
C HIS A 172 -19.24 2.54 -25.99
N LEU A 173 -18.79 2.46 -24.74
CA LEU A 173 -19.38 1.56 -23.73
C LEU A 173 -20.17 2.31 -22.67
N VAL A 174 -19.63 3.41 -22.15
CA VAL A 174 -20.21 4.08 -20.97
C VAL A 174 -21.32 5.05 -21.38
N ASN A 175 -21.10 5.87 -22.40
CA ASN A 175 -22.09 6.84 -22.89
C ASN A 175 -23.40 6.21 -23.37
N PRO A 176 -23.44 5.20 -24.26
CA PRO A 176 -24.71 4.65 -24.74
C PRO A 176 -25.50 3.92 -23.64
N ILE A 177 -24.83 3.29 -22.68
CA ILE A 177 -25.49 2.62 -21.55
C ILE A 177 -26.13 3.67 -20.63
N LEU A 178 -25.44 4.78 -20.35
CA LEU A 178 -25.95 5.83 -19.46
C LEU A 178 -27.00 6.72 -20.12
N THR A 179 -26.87 7.03 -21.41
CA THR A 179 -27.87 7.83 -22.12
C THR A 179 -29.16 7.05 -22.33
N ASN A 180 -29.08 5.74 -22.62
CA ASN A 180 -30.26 4.91 -22.87
C ASN A 180 -30.94 4.42 -21.59
N LEU A 181 -30.18 4.14 -20.52
CA LEU A 181 -30.75 3.57 -19.29
C LEU A 181 -31.09 4.64 -18.22
N ALA A 182 -30.38 5.77 -18.21
CA ALA A 182 -30.48 6.75 -17.11
C ALA A 182 -30.80 8.19 -17.54
N ALA A 183 -30.88 8.48 -18.86
CA ALA A 183 -31.14 9.82 -19.41
C ALA A 183 -30.23 10.93 -18.82
N GLN A 184 -28.98 10.57 -18.56
CA GLN A 184 -28.02 11.46 -17.89
C GLN A 184 -27.04 12.12 -18.89
N PRO A 185 -26.50 13.32 -18.58
CA PRO A 185 -25.47 13.95 -19.41
C PRO A 185 -24.19 13.10 -19.46
N PRO A 186 -23.41 13.20 -20.56
CA PRO A 186 -22.18 12.44 -20.74
C PRO A 186 -21.12 12.87 -19.72
N TYR A 187 -20.36 11.92 -19.16
CA TYR A 187 -19.30 12.23 -18.20
C TYR A 187 -18.16 13.05 -18.81
N LEU A 188 -17.65 14.02 -18.06
CA LEU A 188 -16.40 14.69 -18.40
C LEU A 188 -15.19 13.77 -18.18
N PRO A 189 -14.08 13.99 -18.90
CA PRO A 189 -12.84 13.24 -18.71
C PRO A 189 -12.36 13.22 -17.24
N PHE A 190 -12.45 14.34 -16.52
CA PHE A 190 -12.06 14.40 -15.11
C PHE A 190 -12.95 13.53 -14.20
N GLN A 191 -14.26 13.49 -14.46
CA GLN A 191 -15.20 12.66 -13.70
C GLN A 191 -14.92 11.18 -13.92
N LEU A 192 -14.57 10.80 -15.16
CA LEU A 192 -14.16 9.44 -15.47
C LEU A 192 -12.87 9.05 -14.76
N ILE A 193 -11.88 9.95 -14.69
CA ILE A 193 -10.65 9.74 -13.92
C ILE A 193 -10.98 9.56 -12.43
N GLN A 194 -11.86 10.37 -11.86
CA GLN A 194 -12.26 10.24 -10.46
C GLN A 194 -12.97 8.91 -10.17
N ILE A 195 -13.92 8.50 -11.03
CA ILE A 195 -14.58 7.20 -10.94
C ILE A 195 -13.54 6.08 -11.04
N LEU A 196 -12.63 6.16 -12.02
CA LEU A 196 -11.57 5.17 -12.21
C LEU A 196 -10.67 5.04 -10.98
N ARG A 197 -10.22 6.15 -10.39
CA ARG A 197 -9.41 6.15 -9.16
C ARG A 197 -10.18 5.50 -8.00
N LYS A 198 -11.44 5.88 -7.79
CA LYS A 198 -12.29 5.32 -6.72
C LYS A 198 -12.53 3.82 -6.95
N CYS A 199 -12.87 3.41 -8.17
CA CYS A 199 -13.05 2.01 -8.54
C CYS A 199 -11.76 1.19 -8.39
N SER A 200 -10.60 1.77 -8.73
CA SER A 200 -9.31 1.10 -8.54
C SER A 200 -9.02 0.85 -7.06
N VAL A 201 -9.28 1.84 -6.20
CA VAL A 201 -9.07 1.70 -4.75
C VAL A 201 -10.05 0.70 -4.16
N THR A 202 -11.33 0.72 -4.55
CA THR A 202 -12.30 -0.27 -4.08
C THR A 202 -11.93 -1.68 -4.55
N LEU A 203 -11.59 -1.85 -5.83
CA LEU A 203 -11.15 -3.14 -6.38
C LEU A 203 -9.92 -3.68 -5.65
N PHE A 204 -8.97 -2.81 -5.32
CA PHE A 204 -7.80 -3.15 -4.52
C PHE A 204 -8.21 -3.66 -3.13
N ILE A 205 -9.11 -2.94 -2.44
CA ILE A 205 -9.59 -3.32 -1.11
C ILE A 205 -10.33 -4.66 -1.20
N ALA A 206 -11.16 -4.84 -2.24
CA ALA A 206 -11.86 -6.09 -2.53
C ALA A 206 -10.88 -7.25 -2.68
N LEU A 207 -9.85 -7.08 -3.52
CA LEU A 207 -8.83 -8.10 -3.75
C LEU A 207 -8.08 -8.45 -2.45
N SER A 208 -7.84 -7.44 -1.61
CA SER A 208 -7.20 -7.61 -0.31
C SER A 208 -8.04 -8.40 0.69
N GLN A 209 -9.36 -8.16 0.72
CA GLN A 209 -10.27 -8.80 1.69
C GLN A 209 -10.77 -10.17 1.21
N LEU A 210 -11.02 -10.31 -0.09
CA LEU A 210 -11.53 -11.54 -0.70
C LEU A 210 -10.42 -12.54 -1.05
N GLY A 211 -9.21 -12.05 -1.33
CA GLY A 211 -8.05 -12.87 -1.69
C GLY A 211 -7.75 -14.01 -0.71
N PRO A 212 -7.60 -13.72 0.60
CA PRO A 212 -7.39 -14.74 1.62
C PRO A 212 -8.56 -15.74 1.75
N LEU A 213 -9.79 -15.32 1.42
CA LEU A 213 -10.99 -16.15 1.54
C LEU A 213 -11.15 -17.13 0.37
N ILE A 214 -10.65 -16.78 -0.82
CA ILE A 214 -10.80 -17.54 -2.06
C ILE A 214 -9.64 -18.52 -2.28
N SER A 215 -8.41 -18.16 -1.87
CA SER A 215 -7.23 -19.02 -2.03
C SER A 215 -6.51 -19.28 -0.69
N PRO A 216 -7.03 -20.21 0.14
CA PRO A 216 -6.38 -20.60 1.41
C PRO A 216 -5.01 -21.26 1.21
N GLN A 217 -4.71 -21.80 0.03
CA GLN A 217 -3.42 -22.49 -0.24
C GLN A 217 -2.22 -21.53 -0.34
N THR A 218 -2.44 -20.28 -0.73
CA THR A 218 -1.38 -19.24 -0.74
C THR A 218 -1.11 -18.68 0.65
N ALA A 219 -2.15 -18.54 1.48
CA ALA A 219 -1.99 -18.23 2.90
C ALA A 219 -1.27 -19.37 3.65
N ALA A 220 -1.47 -20.63 3.26
CA ALA A 220 -0.75 -21.78 3.81
C ALA A 220 0.75 -21.84 3.42
N LYS A 221 1.17 -21.17 2.34
CA LYS A 221 2.61 -21.02 2.01
C LYS A 221 3.26 -19.88 2.80
N SER A 222 2.50 -18.85 3.15
CA SER A 222 2.86 -17.82 4.12
C SER A 222 2.21 -18.12 5.47
N GLY A 223 2.38 -19.36 5.97
CA GLY A 223 1.88 -19.73 7.29
C GLY A 223 2.18 -18.59 8.26
N THR A 224 1.19 -18.23 9.07
CA THR A 224 1.26 -17.15 10.07
C THR A 224 2.65 -17.17 10.69
N GLU A 225 3.31 -16.03 10.87
CA GLU A 225 4.68 -15.99 11.42
C GLU A 225 4.80 -16.87 12.68
N GLU A 226 3.72 -16.96 13.47
CA GLU A 226 3.54 -17.89 14.58
C GLU A 226 3.59 -19.38 14.19
N GLU A 227 2.95 -19.83 13.12
CA GLU A 227 3.05 -21.22 12.62
C GLU A 227 4.45 -21.53 12.08
N GLN A 228 5.08 -20.58 11.38
CA GLN A 228 6.46 -20.75 10.91
C GLN A 228 7.44 -20.80 12.07
N PHE A 229 7.28 -19.92 13.05
CA PHE A 229 8.03 -19.90 14.30
C PHE A 229 7.85 -21.20 15.08
N ASN A 230 6.61 -21.66 15.28
CA ASN A 230 6.32 -22.91 15.96
C ASN A 230 6.93 -24.11 15.23
N ARG A 231 6.92 -24.14 13.89
CA ARG A 231 7.62 -25.18 13.12
C ARG A 231 9.15 -25.12 13.22
N GLN A 232 9.72 -23.94 13.45
CA GLN A 232 11.16 -23.79 13.69
C GLN A 232 11.51 -24.26 15.10
N VAL A 233 10.71 -23.89 16.10
CA VAL A 233 10.86 -24.36 17.49
C VAL A 233 10.74 -25.88 17.57
N GLU A 234 9.73 -26.45 16.90
CA GLU A 234 9.54 -27.90 16.84
C GLU A 234 10.74 -28.61 16.16
N ARG A 235 11.27 -28.03 15.07
CA ARG A 235 12.49 -28.54 14.43
C ARG A 235 13.70 -28.49 15.36
N LEU A 236 13.87 -27.41 16.12
CA LEU A 236 14.97 -27.29 17.09
C LEU A 236 14.81 -28.30 18.23
N ALA A 237 13.59 -28.50 18.73
CA ALA A 237 13.31 -29.50 19.75
C ALA A 237 13.64 -30.92 19.25
N GLN A 238 13.24 -31.25 18.02
CA GLN A 238 13.54 -32.55 17.41
C GLN A 238 15.05 -32.75 17.18
N LEU A 239 15.75 -31.71 16.72
CA LEU A 239 17.21 -31.76 16.57
C LEU A 239 17.89 -31.95 17.92
N ALA A 240 17.46 -31.25 18.97
CA ALA A 240 18.02 -31.40 20.31
C ALA A 240 17.86 -32.83 20.84
N VAL A 241 16.67 -33.42 20.69
CA VAL A 241 16.40 -34.81 21.07
C VAL A 241 17.27 -35.77 20.24
N ALA A 242 17.35 -35.58 18.93
CA ALA A 242 18.20 -36.41 18.08
C ALA A 242 19.68 -36.36 18.51
N THR A 243 20.20 -35.15 18.78
CA THR A 243 21.59 -35.00 19.24
C THR A 243 21.84 -35.63 20.61
N ASP A 244 20.86 -35.58 21.52
CA ASP A 244 20.98 -36.21 22.84
C ASP A 244 21.00 -37.74 22.74
N THR A 245 20.17 -38.31 21.85
CA THR A 245 20.19 -39.75 21.58
C THR A 245 21.49 -40.22 20.93
N GLU A 246 22.05 -39.44 19.99
CA GLU A 246 23.34 -39.75 19.38
C GLU A 246 24.48 -39.66 20.39
N ALA A 247 24.50 -38.61 21.22
CA ALA A 247 25.49 -38.46 22.29
C ALA A 247 25.44 -39.64 23.27
N SER A 248 24.24 -40.03 23.71
CA SER A 248 24.04 -41.19 24.59
C SER A 248 24.52 -42.49 23.95
N ARG A 249 24.27 -42.67 22.66
CA ARG A 249 24.72 -43.85 21.91
C ARG A 249 26.23 -43.90 21.76
N LEU A 250 26.88 -42.78 21.50
CA LEU A 250 28.34 -42.68 21.43
C LEU A 250 28.96 -43.02 22.77
N VAL A 251 28.45 -42.46 23.87
CA VAL A 251 28.90 -42.81 25.22
C VAL A 251 28.73 -44.30 25.46
N ALA A 252 27.59 -44.90 25.10
CA ALA A 252 27.39 -46.34 25.25
C ALA A 252 28.38 -47.19 24.42
N MET A 253 28.73 -46.76 23.19
CA MET A 253 29.74 -47.44 22.37
C MET A 253 31.14 -47.35 22.98
N GLU A 254 31.52 -46.18 23.49
CA GLU A 254 32.81 -45.96 24.16
C GLU A 254 32.90 -46.71 25.50
N MET A 255 31.76 -46.95 26.16
CA MET A 255 31.69 -47.71 27.41
C MET A 255 31.63 -49.23 27.21
N ALA A 256 31.36 -49.71 25.99
CA ALA A 256 31.26 -51.14 25.66
C ALA A 256 32.44 -52.01 26.14
N PRO A 257 33.73 -51.62 25.99
CA PRO A 257 34.85 -52.42 26.46
C PRO A 257 34.96 -52.53 28.00
N PHE A 258 34.27 -51.65 28.75
CA PHE A 258 34.33 -51.60 30.21
C PHE A 258 33.17 -52.34 30.90
N VAL A 259 32.16 -52.79 30.15
CA VAL A 259 30.93 -53.42 30.70
C VAL A 259 31.19 -54.69 31.54
N GLY A 260 32.33 -55.35 31.37
CA GLY A 260 32.71 -56.56 32.11
C GLY A 260 33.56 -56.32 33.37
N ASP A 261 34.06 -55.10 33.60
CA ASP A 261 34.97 -54.78 34.70
C ASP A 261 34.40 -53.64 35.56
N ALA A 262 33.84 -54.01 36.71
CA ALA A 262 33.16 -53.09 37.62
C ALA A 262 34.11 -52.06 38.25
N GLU A 263 35.39 -52.38 38.43
CA GLU A 263 36.38 -51.44 38.98
C GLU A 263 36.77 -50.39 37.93
N ALA A 264 36.98 -50.80 36.68
CA ALA A 264 37.32 -49.90 35.58
C ALA A 264 36.19 -48.90 35.27
N LEU A 265 34.93 -49.33 35.31
CA LEU A 265 33.77 -48.43 35.15
C LEU A 265 33.72 -47.36 36.24
N GLY A 266 33.97 -47.74 37.49
CA GLY A 266 34.02 -46.80 38.61
C GLY A 266 35.12 -45.76 38.45
N GLU A 267 36.30 -46.14 37.94
CA GLU A 267 37.41 -45.22 37.68
C GLU A 267 37.09 -44.25 36.54
N VAL A 268 36.50 -44.73 35.43
CA VAL A 268 36.08 -43.87 34.31
C VAL A 268 35.00 -42.88 34.74
N GLN A 269 34.00 -43.32 35.51
CA GLN A 269 32.96 -42.43 36.04
C GLN A 269 33.54 -41.37 36.98
N LYS A 270 34.47 -41.75 37.85
CA LYS A 270 35.15 -40.82 38.75
C LYS A 270 35.96 -39.77 37.99
N LYS A 271 36.79 -40.20 37.01
CA LYS A 271 37.62 -39.28 36.21
C LYS A 271 36.78 -38.36 35.33
N THR A 272 35.70 -38.86 34.73
CA THR A 272 34.77 -38.03 33.93
C THR A 272 34.06 -37.00 34.81
N SER A 273 33.65 -37.36 36.02
CA SER A 273 33.08 -36.42 37.00
C SER A 273 34.09 -35.35 37.41
N GLU A 274 35.32 -35.74 37.75
CA GLU A 274 36.40 -34.80 38.10
C GLU A 274 36.73 -33.86 36.92
N TRP A 275 36.77 -34.40 35.70
CA TRP A 275 36.98 -33.62 34.49
C TRP A 275 35.82 -32.65 34.22
N LEU A 276 34.57 -33.06 34.36
CA LEU A 276 33.40 -32.20 34.18
C LEU A 276 33.39 -31.06 35.20
N VAL A 277 33.67 -31.35 36.46
CA VAL A 277 33.78 -30.33 37.52
C VAL A 277 34.93 -29.36 37.20
N SER A 278 36.12 -29.88 36.87
CA SER A 278 37.27 -29.06 36.52
C SER A 278 37.02 -28.19 35.27
N ASN A 279 36.37 -28.76 34.25
CA ASN A 279 36.04 -28.05 33.02
C ASN A 279 34.98 -26.99 33.26
N THR A 280 33.96 -27.27 34.07
CA THR A 280 32.93 -26.30 34.45
C THR A 280 33.56 -25.12 35.19
N ILE A 281 34.39 -25.40 36.21
CA ILE A 281 35.14 -24.39 36.96
C ILE A 281 36.05 -23.58 36.02
N ARG A 282 36.69 -24.22 35.04
CA ARG A 282 37.57 -23.54 34.07
C ARG A 282 36.80 -22.72 33.03
N SER A 283 35.58 -23.14 32.70
CA SER A 283 34.69 -22.46 31.75
C SER A 283 33.91 -21.31 32.39
N ASP A 284 33.86 -21.26 33.72
CA ASP A 284 33.24 -20.18 34.47
C ASP A 284 33.92 -18.84 34.11
N PRO A 285 33.16 -17.82 33.68
CA PRO A 285 33.70 -16.54 33.25
C PRO A 285 34.52 -15.84 34.35
N GLU A 286 34.15 -15.96 35.62
CA GLU A 286 34.89 -15.33 36.72
C GLU A 286 36.26 -15.98 36.92
N VAL A 287 36.30 -17.32 36.88
CA VAL A 287 37.54 -18.09 37.00
C VAL A 287 38.43 -17.87 35.77
N ARG A 288 37.84 -17.81 34.57
CA ARG A 288 38.55 -17.54 33.32
C ARG A 288 39.18 -16.15 33.32
N ASP A 289 38.46 -15.15 33.80
CA ASP A 289 38.94 -13.77 33.90
C ASP A 289 40.00 -13.61 34.99
N ALA A 290 39.83 -14.28 36.14
CA ALA A 290 40.84 -14.34 37.19
C ALA A 290 42.13 -15.03 36.71
N LEU A 291 42.02 -16.17 36.02
CA LEU A 291 43.16 -16.89 35.44
C LEU A 291 43.86 -16.04 34.36
N GLY A 292 43.07 -15.36 33.52
CA GLY A 292 43.56 -14.41 32.51
C GLY A 292 44.35 -13.26 33.13
N ASN A 293 43.86 -12.70 34.23
CA ASN A 293 44.54 -11.65 34.98
C ASN A 293 45.87 -12.11 35.60
N VAL A 294 45.91 -13.32 36.17
CA VAL A 294 47.14 -13.91 36.72
C VAL A 294 48.16 -14.20 35.61
N LEU A 295 47.72 -14.74 34.47
CA LEU A 295 48.58 -14.98 33.31
C LEU A 295 49.13 -13.68 32.71
N ARG A 296 48.32 -12.61 32.69
CA ARG A 296 48.75 -11.28 32.25
C ARG A 296 49.81 -10.68 33.18
N LYS A 297 49.64 -10.83 34.50
CA LYS A 297 50.61 -10.38 35.51
C LYS A 297 51.94 -11.15 35.42
N ARG A 298 51.89 -12.46 35.17
CA ARG A 298 53.11 -13.26 34.90
C ARG A 298 53.84 -12.86 33.61
N ARG A 299 53.14 -12.33 32.61
CA ARG A 299 53.78 -11.82 31.38
C ARG A 299 54.43 -10.45 31.56
N THR A 300 53.93 -9.61 32.47
CA THR A 300 54.57 -8.32 32.78
C THR A 300 55.82 -8.47 33.63
N ASP A 301 55.90 -9.51 34.46
CA ASP A 301 57.07 -9.81 35.30
C ASP A 301 58.12 -10.70 34.58
N ALA A 302 57.88 -11.06 33.31
CA ALA A 302 58.80 -11.86 32.52
C ALA A 302 59.86 -10.96 31.83
N PRO A 303 61.17 -11.22 31.99
CA PRO A 303 62.21 -10.44 31.33
C PRO A 303 62.10 -10.54 29.80
N ALA A 304 62.39 -9.44 29.11
CA ALA A 304 62.31 -9.34 27.66
C ALA A 304 63.18 -10.42 26.98
N GLY A 305 62.55 -11.48 26.46
CA GLY A 305 63.22 -12.58 25.76
C GLY A 305 62.85 -14.00 26.21
N ALA A 306 62.06 -14.18 27.27
CA ALA A 306 61.64 -15.52 27.69
C ALA A 306 60.61 -16.13 26.71
N ARG A 307 61.05 -17.03 25.84
CA ARG A 307 60.16 -17.92 25.06
C ARG A 307 59.58 -18.96 26.02
N GLY A 308 58.27 -18.91 26.24
CA GLY A 308 57.57 -19.91 27.05
C GLY A 308 57.70 -21.30 26.42
N ASN A 309 58.13 -22.28 27.22
CA ASN A 309 58.04 -23.68 26.82
C ASN A 309 56.56 -24.05 26.71
N ARG A 310 56.20 -24.55 25.53
CA ARG A 310 54.87 -25.05 25.21
C ARG A 310 54.66 -26.42 25.81
#